data_AF-A0A2A4NGM2-F1
#
_entry.id   AF-A0A2A4NGM2-F1
#
_cell.length_a   1.000
_cell.length_b   1.000
_cell.length_c   1.000
_cell.angle_alpha   90.00
_cell.angle_beta   90.00
_cell.angle_gamma   90.00
#
_symmetry.space_group_name_H-M   'P 1'
#
loop_
_entity.id
_entity.type
_entity.pdbx_description
1 polymer ?
#
loop_
_entity_poly.entity_id
_entity_poly.type
_entity_poly.pdbx_seq_one_letter_code
_entity_poly.pdbx_strand_id
1 'polypeptide(L)'
;MNTTNQQAVKARFSINGHIFFSYTKLSFQKNLFSFAVPIILIPILIISNSLNLYSAYRDEASSEIIFFISILLISFVLTIITLFQYKKTKTMDGKEFAFREIKMIRIRESRKNAKLAFEFTNGVKHKMSIKKDDAYSNFFKNLTYANVTISTNRH
;
A
#
# COMPACT_ATOMS: atom_id res chain seq x y z
N MET A 1 26.41 -17.90 15.30
CA MET A 1 26.34 -16.48 14.92
C MET A 1 25.22 -16.36 13.88
N ASN A 2 24.00 -16.00 14.29
CA ASN A 2 22.86 -15.90 13.36
C ASN A 2 22.94 -14.55 12.64
N THR A 3 23.67 -14.50 11.52
CA THR A 3 23.62 -13.37 10.60
C THR A 3 22.31 -13.45 9.82
N THR A 4 21.24 -12.89 10.36
CA THR A 4 20.06 -12.54 9.56
C THR A 4 20.46 -11.38 8.65
N ASN A 5 21.04 -11.71 7.47
CA ASN A 5 21.30 -10.77 6.38
C ASN A 5 19.97 -10.35 5.74
N GLN A 6 19.13 -9.68 6.54
CA GLN A 6 17.86 -9.13 6.13
C GLN A 6 18.12 -7.69 5.68
N GLN A 7 17.96 -7.44 4.39
CA GLN A 7 18.10 -6.14 3.77
C GLN A 7 16.72 -5.58 3.44
N ALA A 8 16.61 -4.25 3.37
CA ALA A 8 15.36 -3.58 3.06
C ALA A 8 15.54 -2.59 1.91
N VAL A 9 14.68 -2.65 0.90
CA VAL A 9 14.58 -1.61 -0.15
C VAL A 9 13.31 -0.79 0.09
N LYS A 10 13.45 0.53 0.08
CA LYS A 10 12.31 1.44 0.28
C LYS A 10 11.38 1.40 -0.93
N ALA A 11 10.14 1.00 -0.68
CA ALA A 11 9.07 0.96 -1.65
C ALA A 11 8.20 2.22 -1.57
N ARG A 12 8.07 2.91 -2.70
CA ARG A 12 7.07 3.95 -2.89
C ARG A 12 5.75 3.32 -3.31
N PHE A 13 5.14 2.50 -2.44
CA PHE A 13 3.69 2.40 -2.50
C PHE A 13 3.12 3.69 -1.92
N SER A 14 1.85 4.00 -2.17
CA SER A 14 1.15 5.21 -1.66
C SER A 14 1.23 5.43 -0.13
N ILE A 15 1.89 4.51 0.59
CA ILE A 15 1.86 4.27 2.03
C ILE A 15 3.27 3.83 2.52
N ASN A 16 4.37 4.39 2.01
CA ASN A 16 5.75 4.14 2.49
C ASN A 16 6.04 2.66 2.84
N GLY A 17 6.00 1.77 1.85
CA GLY A 17 6.28 0.35 2.06
C GLY A 17 7.77 0.04 2.04
N HIS A 18 8.13 -1.16 2.44
CA HIS A 18 9.47 -1.73 2.32
C HIS A 18 9.37 -3.13 1.72
N ILE A 19 10.32 -3.48 0.86
CA ILE A 19 10.59 -4.91 0.59
C ILE A 19 11.65 -5.32 1.57
N PHE A 20 11.34 -6.29 2.44
CA PHE A 20 12.36 -7.00 3.18
C PHE A 20 12.78 -8.21 2.37
N PHE A 21 14.07 -8.42 2.22
CA PHE A 21 14.59 -9.55 1.49
C PHE A 21 15.81 -10.12 2.20
N SER A 22 15.94 -11.43 2.10
CA SER A 22 17.09 -12.22 2.54
C SER A 22 17.60 -13.01 1.34
N TYR A 23 18.49 -13.97 1.56
CA TYR A 23 18.96 -14.87 0.49
C TYR A 23 17.91 -15.89 0.03
N THR A 24 16.85 -16.13 0.78
CA THR A 24 15.87 -17.19 0.47
C THR A 24 14.44 -16.68 0.34
N LYS A 25 14.13 -15.54 0.95
CA LYS A 25 12.78 -15.01 1.06
C LYS A 25 12.69 -13.51 0.80
N LEU A 26 11.50 -13.10 0.41
CA LEU A 26 11.07 -11.73 0.20
C LEU A 26 9.74 -11.51 0.94
N SER A 27 9.58 -10.39 1.63
CA SER A 27 8.29 -9.95 2.17
C SER A 27 8.00 -8.51 1.81
N PHE A 28 6.71 -8.21 1.64
CA PHE A 28 6.25 -6.85 1.43
C PHE A 28 5.68 -6.35 2.75
N GLN A 29 6.27 -5.30 3.30
CA GLN A 29 5.69 -4.55 4.41
C GLN A 29 5.18 -3.21 3.92
N LYS A 30 4.02 -2.81 4.38
CA LYS A 30 3.39 -1.53 4.08
C LYS A 30 3.09 -0.81 5.38
N ASN A 31 3.27 0.51 5.39
CA ASN A 31 3.01 1.28 6.60
C ASN A 31 1.51 1.52 6.79
N LEU A 32 0.77 0.53 7.31
CA LEU A 32 -0.67 0.64 7.54
C LEU A 32 -1.06 1.81 8.47
N PHE A 33 -0.12 2.41 9.20
CA PHE A 33 -0.36 3.57 10.06
C PHE A 33 -0.93 4.77 9.30
N SER A 34 -0.64 4.91 8.01
CA SER A 34 -1.24 5.99 7.21
C SER A 34 -2.77 5.91 7.10
N PHE A 35 -3.36 4.75 7.40
CA PHE A 35 -4.82 4.59 7.48
C PHE A 35 -5.40 4.86 8.87
N ALA A 36 -4.58 4.88 9.92
CA ALA A 36 -5.05 5.08 11.29
C ALA A 36 -5.77 6.43 11.44
N VAL A 37 -5.20 7.49 10.86
CA VAL A 37 -5.77 8.85 10.90
C VAL A 37 -7.16 8.90 10.23
N PRO A 38 -7.36 8.48 8.96
CA PRO A 38 -8.69 8.38 8.36
C PRO A 38 -9.68 7.50 9.14
N ILE A 39 -9.22 6.34 9.65
CA ILE A 39 -10.08 5.39 10.38
C ILE A 39 -10.62 6.01 11.68
N ILE A 40 -9.85 6.88 12.34
CA ILE A 40 -10.27 7.56 13.58
C ILE A 40 -11.07 8.82 13.27
N LEU A 41 -10.60 9.65 12.33
CA LEU A 41 -11.20 10.96 12.05
C LEU A 41 -12.56 10.87 11.37
N ILE A 42 -12.74 9.96 10.40
CA ILE A 42 -13.98 9.89 9.63
C ILE A 42 -15.19 9.54 10.52
N PRO A 43 -15.12 8.56 11.45
CA PRO A 43 -16.20 8.32 12.41
C PRO A 43 -16.52 9.52 13.30
N ILE A 44 -15.50 10.23 13.80
CA ILE A 44 -15.68 11.43 14.61
C ILE A 44 -16.43 12.50 13.80
N LEU A 45 -16.03 12.71 12.55
CA LEU A 45 -16.71 13.65 11.64
C LEU A 45 -18.16 13.24 11.35
N ILE A 46 -18.44 11.95 11.18
CA ILE A 46 -19.80 11.46 10.96
C ILE A 46 -20.65 11.74 12.20
N ILE A 47 -20.17 11.40 13.40
CA ILE A 47 -20.91 11.62 14.65
C ILE A 47 -21.18 13.12 14.85
N SER A 48 -20.14 13.96 14.72
CA SER A 48 -20.27 15.40 14.89
C SER A 48 -21.25 16.02 13.88
N ASN A 49 -21.17 15.63 12.60
CA ASN A 49 -22.09 16.15 11.59
C ASN A 49 -23.51 15.65 11.77
N SER A 50 -23.71 14.41 12.24
CA SER A 50 -25.05 13.89 12.56
C SER A 50 -25.69 14.65 13.72
N LEU A 51 -24.93 15.02 14.74
CA LEU A 51 -25.43 15.86 15.85
C LEU A 51 -25.82 17.26 15.36
N ASN A 52 -24.98 17.87 14.52
CA ASN A 52 -25.28 19.19 13.94
C ASN A 52 -26.49 19.14 13.00
N LEU A 53 -26.63 18.08 12.20
CA LEU A 53 -27.79 17.84 11.35
C LEU A 53 -29.07 17.72 12.17
N TYR A 54 -29.00 17.02 13.31
CA TYR A 54 -30.15 16.90 14.22
C TYR A 54 -30.56 18.25 14.81
N SER A 55 -29.60 19.09 15.20
CA SER A 55 -29.89 20.46 15.66
C SER A 55 -30.54 21.28 14.55
N ALA A 56 -29.92 21.33 13.37
CA ALA A 56 -30.45 22.07 12.22
C ALA A 56 -31.85 21.58 11.80
N TYR A 57 -32.11 20.28 11.91
CA TYR A 57 -33.44 19.71 11.68
C TYR A 57 -34.47 20.21 12.70
N ARG A 58 -34.10 20.23 13.99
CA ARG A 58 -34.96 20.74 15.06
C ARG A 58 -35.25 22.25 14.90
N ASP A 59 -34.27 23.00 14.42
CA ASP A 59 -34.36 24.44 14.21
C ASP A 59 -34.98 24.80 12.84
N GLU A 60 -35.47 23.80 12.08
CA GLU A 60 -36.05 23.92 10.74
C GLU A 60 -35.15 24.68 9.72
N ALA A 61 -33.84 24.70 9.98
CA ALA A 61 -32.83 25.43 9.21
C ALA A 61 -32.48 24.68 7.91
N SER A 62 -33.37 24.78 6.93
CA SER A 62 -33.33 23.99 5.68
C SER A 62 -31.98 24.06 4.92
N SER A 63 -31.33 25.22 4.89
CA SER A 63 -30.00 25.38 4.25
C SER A 63 -28.90 24.61 4.99
N GLU A 64 -28.95 24.59 6.32
CA GLU A 64 -27.98 23.88 7.16
C GLU A 64 -28.19 22.37 7.09
N ILE A 65 -29.44 21.92 7.03
CA ILE A 65 -29.80 20.51 6.81
C ILE A 65 -29.17 20.00 5.51
N ILE A 66 -29.35 20.73 4.40
CA ILE A 66 -28.77 20.37 3.09
C ILE A 66 -27.24 20.32 3.16
N PHE A 67 -26.63 21.29 3.86
CA PHE A 67 -25.19 21.34 4.06
C PHE A 67 -24.66 20.11 4.81
N PHE A 68 -25.24 19.77 5.96
CA PHE A 68 -24.78 18.64 6.76
C PHE A 68 -25.05 17.28 6.08
N ILE A 69 -26.16 17.13 5.36
CA ILE A 69 -26.42 15.94 4.52
C ILE A 69 -25.33 15.78 3.46
N SER A 70 -24.93 16.87 2.81
CA SER A 70 -23.87 16.84 1.79
C SER A 70 -22.53 16.37 2.37
N ILE A 71 -22.17 16.86 3.57
CA ILE A 71 -20.95 16.43 4.27
C ILE A 71 -21.01 14.95 4.66
N LEU A 72 -22.16 14.48 5.17
CA LEU A 72 -22.33 13.07 5.52
C LEU A 72 -22.15 12.16 4.30
N LEU A 73 -22.71 12.54 3.14
CA LEU A 73 -22.59 11.78 1.90
C LEU A 73 -21.12 11.70 1.43
N ILE A 74 -20.39 12.81 1.45
CA ILE A 74 -18.96 12.83 1.12
C ILE A 74 -18.15 11.96 2.10
N SER A 75 -18.45 12.07 3.39
CA SER A 75 -17.78 11.28 4.44
C SER A 75 -18.00 9.77 4.26
N PHE A 76 -19.20 9.37 3.85
CA PHE A 76 -19.52 7.98 3.55
C PHE A 76 -18.72 7.45 2.34
N VAL A 77 -18.65 8.22 1.26
CA VAL A 77 -17.84 7.89 0.08
C VAL A 77 -16.36 7.74 0.45
N LEU A 78 -15.81 8.68 1.23
CA LEU A 78 -14.43 8.62 1.72
C LEU A 78 -14.17 7.39 2.60
N THR A 79 -15.15 6.98 3.41
CA THR A 79 -15.07 5.76 4.22
C THR A 79 -14.91 4.54 3.34
N ILE A 80 -15.78 4.38 2.33
CA ILE A 80 -15.74 3.24 1.40
C ILE A 80 -14.40 3.17 0.68
N ILE A 81 -13.93 4.31 0.15
CA ILE A 81 -12.64 4.39 -0.55
C ILE A 81 -11.50 3.97 0.38
N THR A 82 -11.49 4.47 1.62
CA THR A 82 -10.46 4.18 2.62
C THR A 82 -10.45 2.69 2.96
N LEU A 83 -11.61 2.09 3.22
CA LEU A 83 -11.73 0.65 3.51
C LEU A 83 -11.26 -0.21 2.34
N PHE A 84 -11.62 0.15 1.10
CA PHE A 84 -11.18 -0.58 -0.08
C PHE A 84 -9.66 -0.52 -0.26
N GLN A 85 -9.07 0.67 -0.08
CA GLN A 85 -7.62 0.84 -0.14
C GLN A 85 -6.91 0.10 1.00
N TYR A 86 -7.45 0.12 2.21
CA TYR A 86 -6.91 -0.63 3.35
C TYR A 86 -6.93 -2.13 3.07
N LYS A 87 -8.07 -2.69 2.63
CA LYS A 87 -8.19 -4.12 2.30
C LYS A 87 -7.21 -4.52 1.20
N LYS A 88 -7.11 -3.75 0.12
CA LYS A 88 -6.13 -3.97 -0.96
C LYS A 88 -4.68 -3.87 -0.47
N THR A 89 -4.43 -3.05 0.54
CA THR A 89 -3.09 -2.86 1.10
C THR A 89 -2.70 -4.03 1.99
N LYS A 90 -3.60 -4.46 2.88
CA LYS A 90 -3.44 -5.54 3.86
C LYS A 90 -3.22 -6.92 3.22
N THR A 91 -3.80 -7.21 2.06
CA THR A 91 -3.73 -8.55 1.44
C THR A 91 -2.32 -9.05 1.11
N MET A 92 -1.35 -8.15 1.01
CA MET A 92 0.06 -8.45 0.71
C MET A 92 1.01 -8.03 1.83
N ASP A 93 0.49 -7.37 2.86
CA ASP A 93 1.29 -6.89 3.98
C ASP A 93 1.72 -8.06 4.87
N GLY A 94 3.00 -8.13 5.20
CA GLY A 94 3.58 -9.16 6.06
C GLY A 94 3.67 -10.56 5.44
N LYS A 95 3.22 -10.75 4.19
CA LYS A 95 3.37 -12.04 3.51
C LYS A 95 4.82 -12.27 3.10
N GLU A 96 5.35 -13.40 3.52
CA GLU A 96 6.64 -13.92 3.05
C GLU A 96 6.45 -14.80 1.82
N PHE A 97 7.33 -14.63 0.85
CA PHE A 97 7.43 -15.43 -0.35
C PHE A 97 8.86 -15.94 -0.49
N ALA A 98 9.03 -17.24 -0.71
CA ALA A 98 10.32 -17.78 -1.10
C ALA A 98 10.62 -17.39 -2.55
N PHE A 99 11.89 -17.21 -2.92
CA PHE A 99 12.23 -16.82 -4.29
C PHE A 99 11.74 -17.82 -5.35
N ARG A 100 11.67 -19.12 -5.02
CA ARG A 100 11.10 -20.17 -5.89
C ARG A 100 9.61 -19.97 -6.21
N GLU A 101 8.89 -19.20 -5.41
CA GLU A 101 7.48 -18.88 -5.62
C GLU A 101 7.31 -17.69 -6.58
N ILE A 102 8.41 -17.00 -6.91
CA ILE A 102 8.42 -15.91 -7.87
C ILE A 102 8.70 -16.49 -9.26
N LYS A 103 7.67 -16.51 -10.10
CA LYS A 103 7.77 -16.97 -11.48
C LYS A 103 8.54 -15.96 -12.34
N MET A 104 8.21 -14.68 -12.20
CA MET A 104 8.82 -13.61 -13.00
C MET A 104 8.73 -12.26 -12.31
N ILE A 105 9.76 -11.43 -12.48
CA ILE A 105 9.73 -10.01 -12.14
C ILE A 105 9.94 -9.19 -13.41
N ARG A 106 8.95 -8.37 -13.76
CA ARG A 106 9.08 -7.38 -14.83
C ARG A 106 9.47 -6.03 -14.25
N ILE A 107 10.48 -5.42 -14.83
CA ILE A 107 11.06 -4.16 -14.37
C ILE A 107 10.91 -3.10 -15.44
N ARG A 108 10.35 -1.96 -15.05
CA ARG A 108 10.40 -0.71 -15.81
C ARG A 108 11.17 0.31 -15.01
N GLU A 109 12.36 0.65 -15.47
CA GLU A 109 13.23 1.60 -14.80
C GLU A 109 12.89 3.06 -15.16
N SER A 110 13.22 3.97 -14.25
CA SER A 110 13.22 5.42 -14.45
C SER A 110 14.45 6.03 -13.77
N ARG A 111 14.66 7.35 -13.89
CA ARG A 111 15.86 8.04 -13.37
C ARG A 111 16.06 7.88 -11.85
N LYS A 112 14.98 7.91 -11.06
CA LYS A 112 15.05 7.83 -9.58
C LYS A 112 14.38 6.59 -8.98
N ASN A 113 13.57 5.87 -9.77
CA ASN A 113 12.74 4.77 -9.28
C ASN A 113 12.73 3.61 -10.27
N ALA A 114 12.32 2.42 -9.83
CA ALA A 114 11.88 1.34 -10.71
C ALA A 114 10.46 0.92 -10.34
N LYS A 115 9.68 0.52 -11.36
CA LYS A 115 8.38 -0.12 -11.19
C LYS A 115 8.58 -1.62 -11.41
N LEU A 116 8.26 -2.40 -10.40
CA LEU A 116 8.33 -3.86 -10.39
C LEU A 116 6.93 -4.44 -10.51
N ALA A 117 6.78 -5.43 -11.38
CA ALA A 117 5.59 -6.27 -11.44
C ALA A 117 6.02 -7.73 -11.22
N PHE A 118 5.66 -8.26 -10.05
CA PHE A 118 5.85 -9.64 -9.64
C PHE A 118 4.69 -10.49 -10.15
N GLU A 119 5.03 -11.63 -10.74
CA GLU A 119 4.13 -12.73 -11.03
C GLU A 119 4.60 -13.95 -10.22
N PHE A 120 3.73 -14.46 -9.37
CA PHE A 120 4.00 -15.62 -8.52
C PHE A 120 3.50 -16.91 -9.20
N THR A 121 4.07 -18.04 -8.82
CA THR A 121 3.71 -19.37 -9.37
C THR A 121 2.26 -19.75 -9.11
N ASN A 122 1.68 -19.27 -8.01
CA ASN A 122 0.27 -19.42 -7.65
C ASN A 122 -0.69 -18.48 -8.43
N GLY A 123 -0.20 -17.77 -9.45
CA GLY A 123 -1.00 -16.86 -10.28
C GLY A 123 -1.24 -15.48 -9.67
N VAL A 124 -0.80 -15.23 -8.43
CA VAL A 124 -0.89 -13.92 -7.79
C VAL A 124 0.01 -12.93 -8.53
N LYS A 125 -0.47 -11.69 -8.69
CA LYS A 125 0.28 -10.59 -9.30
C LYS A 125 0.42 -9.43 -8.32
N HIS A 126 1.62 -8.90 -8.17
CA HIS A 126 1.88 -7.74 -7.30
C HIS A 126 2.66 -6.68 -8.05
N LYS A 127 2.26 -5.41 -7.92
CA LYS A 127 2.97 -4.27 -8.51
C LYS A 127 3.41 -3.33 -7.42
N MET A 128 4.63 -2.83 -7.54
CA MET A 128 5.18 -1.85 -6.61
C MET A 128 6.24 -0.99 -7.27
N SER A 129 6.55 0.15 -6.67
CA SER A 129 7.68 0.97 -7.08
C SER A 129 8.72 1.01 -5.97
N ILE A 130 10.00 0.89 -6.34
CA ILE A 130 11.14 1.01 -5.44
C ILE A 130 11.99 2.22 -5.81
N LYS A 131 12.62 2.85 -4.81
CA LYS A 131 13.64 3.87 -5.04
C LYS A 131 14.93 3.19 -5.48
N LYS A 132 15.68 3.84 -6.37
CA LYS A 132 17.05 3.44 -6.71
C LYS A 132 17.99 3.98 -5.63
N ASP A 133 18.09 3.27 -4.51
CA ASP A 133 19.02 3.52 -3.41
C ASP A 133 20.14 2.47 -3.39
N ASP A 134 21.06 2.54 -2.43
CA ASP A 134 22.20 1.60 -2.36
C ASP A 134 21.74 0.13 -2.24
N ALA A 135 20.59 -0.09 -1.60
CA ALA A 135 19.97 -1.42 -1.45
C ALA A 135 19.33 -1.94 -2.75
N TYR A 136 19.01 -1.07 -3.73
CA TYR A 136 18.50 -1.46 -5.05
C TYR A 136 19.41 -2.46 -5.74
N SER A 137 20.72 -2.19 -5.76
CA SER A 137 21.69 -3.03 -6.45
C SER A 137 21.80 -4.43 -5.80
N ASN A 138 21.79 -4.48 -4.47
CA ASN A 138 21.86 -5.73 -3.71
C ASN A 138 20.58 -6.56 -3.86
N PHE A 139 19.42 -5.90 -3.96
CA PHE A 139 18.15 -6.56 -4.23
C PHE A 139 18.18 -7.35 -5.55
N PHE A 140 18.68 -6.76 -6.65
CA PHE A 140 18.78 -7.49 -7.92
C PHE A 140 19.84 -8.58 -7.91
N LYS A 141 20.99 -8.35 -7.24
CA LYS A 141 22.00 -9.40 -7.07
C LYS A 141 21.38 -10.64 -6.39
N ASN A 142 20.63 -10.47 -5.31
CA ASN A 142 19.99 -11.58 -4.61
C ASN A 142 18.93 -12.30 -5.46
N LEU A 143 18.16 -11.57 -6.27
CA LEU A 143 17.21 -12.17 -7.21
C LEU A 143 17.91 -13.00 -8.31
N THR A 144 19.04 -12.50 -8.82
CA THR A 144 19.85 -13.23 -9.81
C THR A 144 20.48 -14.49 -9.19
N TYR A 145 21.01 -14.40 -7.97
CA TYR A 145 21.54 -15.59 -7.26
C TYR A 145 20.47 -16.66 -7.00
N ALA A 146 19.23 -16.23 -6.78
CA ALA A 146 18.10 -17.13 -6.56
C ALA A 146 17.48 -17.67 -7.87
N ASN A 147 18.11 -17.45 -9.04
CA ASN A 147 17.62 -17.87 -10.36
C ASN A 147 16.20 -17.38 -10.69
N VAL A 148 15.81 -16.19 -10.19
CA VAL A 148 14.50 -15.61 -10.53
C VAL A 148 14.55 -15.02 -11.94
N THR A 149 13.56 -15.34 -12.77
CA THR A 149 13.45 -14.76 -14.13
C THR A 149 13.16 -13.27 -14.06
N ILE A 150 14.11 -12.45 -14.54
CA ILE A 150 13.98 -10.99 -14.60
C ILE A 150 13.82 -10.55 -16.06
N SER A 151 12.75 -9.83 -16.36
CA SER A 151 12.54 -9.18 -17.65
C SER A 151 12.63 -7.67 -17.49
N THR A 152 13.57 -7.04 -18.21
CA THR A 152 13.76 -5.59 -18.18
C THR A 152 13.35 -4.97 -19.50
N ASN A 153 12.44 -4.00 -19.45
CA ASN A 153 12.20 -3.11 -20.59
C ASN A 153 12.88 -1.78 -20.29
N ARG A 154 13.98 -1.50 -21.01
CA ARG A 154 14.61 -0.18 -21.03
C ARG A 154 13.85 0.66 -22.05
N HIS A 155 13.28 1.76 -21.59
CA HIS A 155 12.81 2.87 -22.44
C HIS A 155 13.74 4.05 -22.21
#